data_AF-A0A1E7H8V0-F1
#
_entry.id   AF-A0A1E7H8V0-F1
#
_cell.length_a   1.000
_cell.length_b   1.000
_cell.length_c   1.000
_cell.angle_alpha   90.00
_cell.angle_beta   90.00
_cell.angle_gamma   90.00
#
_symmetry.space_group_name_H-M   'P 1'
#
loop_
_entity.id
_entity.type
_entity.pdbx_description
1 polymer ?
#
loop_
_entity_poly.entity_id
_entity_poly.type
_entity_poly.pdbx_seq_one_letter_code
_entity_poly.pdbx_strand_id
1 'polypeptide(L)' 'MVYNYLLNLYQALDNRQQEIEVELSRLIDDKEQLEFMHGRLAAISECRSFIHDKYHSKLPRRIQKLHQQGNQ' A
#
# COMPACT_ATOMS: atom_id res chain seq x y z
N MET A 1 -4.75 4.04 -21.64
CA MET A 1 -3.45 4.42 -21.03
C MET A 1 -3.56 4.94 -19.60
N VAL A 2 -4.67 5.56 -19.16
CA VAL A 2 -4.78 6.16 -17.81
C VAL A 2 -4.72 5.13 -16.65
N TYR A 3 -5.20 3.90 -16.86
CA TYR A 3 -5.29 2.90 -15.78
C TYR A 3 -3.93 2.29 -15.37
N ASN A 4 -2.90 2.38 -16.22
CA ASN A 4 -1.56 1.89 -15.87
C ASN A 4 -0.96 2.68 -14.71
N TYR A 5 -1.24 3.99 -14.63
CA TYR A 5 -0.73 4.82 -13.55
C TYR A 5 -1.30 4.42 -12.18
N LEU A 6 -2.60 4.10 -12.13
CA LEU A 6 -3.22 3.67 -10.88
C LEU A 6 -2.72 2.29 -10.45
N LEU A 7 -2.54 1.37 -11.40
CA LEU A 7 -1.97 0.06 -11.13
C LEU A 7 -0.53 0.17 -10.61
N ASN A 8 0.28 0.99 -11.27
CA ASN A 8 1.66 1.28 -10.86
C ASN A 8 1.70 1.92 -9.46
N LEU A 9 0.73 2.78 -9.14
CA LEU A 9 0.63 3.40 -7.82
C LEU A 9 0.32 2.38 -6.73
N TYR A 10 -0.63 1.47 -6.97
CA TYR A 10 -0.90 0.37 -6.04
C TYR A 10 0.34 -0.51 -5.83
N GLN A 11 1.03 -0.86 -6.91
CA GLN A 11 2.25 -1.66 -6.85
C GLN A 11 3.39 -0.94 -6.12
N ALA A 12 3.52 0.38 -6.30
CA ALA A 12 4.49 1.19 -5.56
C ALA A 12 4.18 1.21 -4.06
N LEU A 13 2.89 1.26 -3.68
CA LEU A 13 2.48 1.19 -2.28
C LEU A 13 2.76 -0.20 -1.68
N ASP A 14 2.49 -1.29 -2.41
CA ASP A 14 2.82 -2.65 -1.98
C ASP A 14 4.33 -2.82 -1.74
N ASN A 15 5.14 -2.42 -2.72
CA ASN A 15 6.60 -2.48 -2.60
C ASN A 15 7.09 -1.70 -1.38
N ARG A 16 6.55 -0.49 -1.17
CA ARG A 16 6.95 0.36 -0.05
C ARG A 16 6.51 -0.20 1.30
N GLN A 17 5.33 -0.81 1.38
CA GLN A 17 4.87 -1.50 2.57
C GLN A 17 5.80 -2.67 2.91
N GLN A 18 6.13 -3.49 1.91
CA GLN A 18 7.02 -4.65 2.09
C GLN A 18 8.43 -4.22 2.53
N GLU A 19 8.98 -3.15 1.95
CA GLU A 19 10.26 -2.56 2.40
C GLU A 19 10.22 -2.18 3.88
N ILE A 20 9.15 -1.54 4.34
CA ILE A 20 9.00 -1.14 5.74
C ILE A 20 8.83 -2.35 6.65
N GLU A 21 8.05 -3.36 6.26
CA GLU A 21 7.89 -4.59 7.05
C GLU A 21 9.23 -5.33 7.20
N VAL A 22 10.06 -5.34 6.16
CA VAL A 22 11.42 -5.89 6.23
C VAL A 22 12.31 -5.06 7.15
N GLU A 23 12.26 -3.73 7.07
CA GLU A 23 12.97 -2.83 8.01
C GLU A 23 12.53 -3.09 9.46
N LEU A 24 11.22 -3.21 9.70
CA LEU A 24 10.63 -3.43 11.02
C LEU A 24 11.06 -4.78 11.62
N SER A 25 11.18 -5.83 10.79
CA SER A 25 11.68 -7.15 11.22
C SER A 25 13.13 -7.13 11.72
N ARG A 26 13.91 -6.10 11.37
CA ARG A 26 15.30 -5.91 11.78
C ARG A 26 15.44 -5.04 13.03
N LEU A 27 14.37 -4.37 13.44
CA LEU A 27 14.35 -3.50 14.61
C LEU A 27 13.87 -4.30 15.82
N ILE A 28 14.81 -4.69 16.68
CA ILE A 28 14.51 -5.56 17.82
C ILE A 28 14.28 -4.76 19.12
N ASP A 29 14.89 -3.56 19.28
CA ASP A 29 14.82 -2.82 20.56
C ASP A 29 14.80 -1.29 20.46
N ASP A 30 14.67 -0.70 19.26
CA ASP A 30 14.56 0.76 19.10
C ASP A 30 13.09 1.19 19.06
N LYS A 31 12.55 1.58 20.22
CA LYS A 31 11.14 1.98 20.36
C LYS A 31 10.78 3.19 19.49
N GLU A 32 11.66 4.17 19.36
CA GLU A 32 11.39 5.38 18.58
C GLU A 32 11.37 5.06 17.09
N GLN A 33 12.31 4.23 16.62
CA GLN A 33 12.28 3.75 15.23
C GLN A 33 11.07 2.86 14.95
N LEU A 34 10.67 1.99 15.88
CA LEU A 34 9.47 1.17 15.74
C LEU A 34 8.21 2.04 15.60
N GLU A 35 8.04 3.05 16.46
CA GLU A 35 6.92 3.99 16.38
C GLU A 35 6.91 4.77 15.06
N PHE A 36 8.09 5.22 14.61
CA PHE A 36 8.26 5.87 13.32
C PHE A 36 7.90 4.92 12.15
N MET A 37 8.34 3.67 12.17
CA MET A 37 7.98 2.67 11.14
C MET A 37 6.47 2.38 11.12
N HIS A 38 5.84 2.27 12.29
CA HIS A 38 4.39 2.11 12.38
C HIS A 38 3.65 3.32 11.81
N GLY A 39 4.12 4.54 12.06
CA GLY A 39 3.58 5.76 11.43
C GLY A 39 3.68 5.72 9.90
N ARG A 40 4.80 5.23 9.35
CA ARG A 40 4.97 5.05 7.90
C ARG A 40 3.97 4.03 7.32
N LEU A 41 3.76 2.91 8.00
CA LEU A 41 2.77 1.90 7.59
C LEU A 41 1.34 2.48 7.63
N ALA A 42 1.00 3.23 8.68
CA ALA A 42 -0.28 3.89 8.79
C ALA A 42 -0.52 4.86 7.62
N ALA A 43 0.46 5.70 7.29
CA ALA A 43 0.35 6.63 6.16
C ALA A 43 0.17 5.92 4.81
N ILE A 44 0.85 4.78 4.59
CA ILE A 44 0.66 3.97 3.37
C ILE A 44 -0.75 3.38 3.32
N SER A 45 -1.25 2.86 4.44
CA SER A 45 -2.61 2.32 4.55
C SER A 45 -3.69 3.38 4.30
N GLU A 46 -3.51 4.58 4.85
CA GLU A 46 -4.40 5.72 4.59
C GLU A 46 -4.38 6.15 3.13
N CYS A 47 -3.18 6.24 2.53
CA CYS A 47 -3.04 6.57 1.11
C CYS A 47 -3.72 5.52 0.22
N ARG A 48 -3.52 4.24 0.52
CA ARG A 48 -4.19 3.12 -0.17
C ARG A 48 -5.72 3.24 -0.06
N SER A 49 -6.24 3.49 1.13
CA SER A 49 -7.68 3.67 1.36
C SER A 49 -8.24 4.86 0.57
N PHE A 50 -7.54 6.00 0.60
CA PHE A 50 -7.93 7.18 -0.17
C PHE A 50 -7.98 6.90 -1.68
N ILE A 51 -6.96 6.22 -2.21
CA ILE A 51 -6.90 5.88 -3.63
C ILE A 51 -8.03 4.91 -3.99
N HIS A 52 -8.28 3.93 -3.12
CA HIS A 52 -9.35 2.97 -3.31
C HIS A 52 -10.72 3.68 -3.39
N ASP A 53 -11.05 4.50 -2.40
CA ASP A 53 -12.36 5.14 -2.32
C ASP A 53 -12.61 6.14 -3.47
N LYS A 54 -11.57 6.86 -3.89
CA LYS A 54 -11.70 7.92 -4.91
C LYS A 54 -11.59 7.42 -6.34
N TYR A 55 -10.86 6.34 -6.58
CA TYR A 55 -10.48 5.94 -7.93
C TYR A 55 -10.74 4.46 -8.26
N HIS A 56 -10.94 3.57 -7.29
CA HIS A 56 -11.19 2.15 -7.58
C HIS A 56 -12.50 1.93 -8.35
N SER A 57 -13.56 2.68 -8.01
CA SER A 57 -14.83 2.65 -8.75
C SER A 57 -14.71 3.12 -10.21
N LYS A 58 -13.66 3.88 -10.53
CA LYS A 58 -13.36 4.39 -11.88
C LYS A 58 -12.52 3.41 -12.71
N LEU A 59 -12.01 2.34 -12.10
CA LEU A 59 -11.29 1.28 -12.82
C LEU A 59 -12.24 0.41 -13.63
N PRO A 60 -11.81 -0.13 -14.78
CA PRO A 60 -12.52 -1.20 -15.46
C PRO A 60 -12.70 -2.40 -14.52
N ARG A 61 -13.87 -3.04 -14.54
CA ARG A 61 -14.21 -4.21 -13.69
C ARG A 61 -13.14 -5.31 -13.68
N ARG A 62 -12.47 -5.52 -14.82
CA ARG A 62 -11.38 -6.51 -14.95
C ARG A 62 -10.20 -6.19 -14.02
N ILE A 63 -9.88 -4.91 -13.84
CA ILE A 63 -8.76 -4.45 -12.99
C ILE A 63 -9.18 -4.43 -11.52
N GLN A 64 -10.42 -4.06 -11.22
CA GLN A 64 -10.97 -4.14 -9.86
C GLN A 64 -10.82 -5.55 -9.27
N LYS A 65 -11.15 -6.58 -10.06
CA LYS A 65 -11.04 -7.99 -9.64
C LYS A 65 -9.60 -8.44 -9.37
N LEU A 66 -8.62 -7.95 -10.15
CA LEU A 66 -7.21 -8.30 -9.94
C LEU A 66 -6.70 -7.82 -8.57
N HIS A 67 -7.17 -6.66 -8.10
CA HIS A 67 -6.75 -6.13 -6.81
C HIS A 67 -7.49 -6.78 -5.63
N GLN A 68 -8.74 -7.22 -5.82
CA GLN A 68 -9.49 -7.92 -4.77
C GLN A 68 -8.94 -9.33 -4.47
N GLN A 69 -8.28 -9.96 -5.43
CA GLN A 69 -7.71 -11.31 -5.28
C GLN A 69 -6.34 -11.35 -4.58
N GLY A 70 -5.69 -10.21 -4.35
CA GLY A 70 -4.43 -10.12 -3.60
C GLY A 70 -4.57 -9.94 -2.08
N ASN A 71 -5.81 -9.82 -1.59
CA ASN A 71 -6.14 -9.59 -0.16
C ASN A 71 -6.85 -10.81 0.49
N GLN A 72 -6.70 -12.01 -0.07
CA GLN A 72 -7.21 -13.26 0.52
C GLN A 72 -6.07 -14.18 0.95
#